data_AF-A0A1Q7N0M7-F1
#
_entry.id   AF-A0A1Q7N0M7-F1
#
_cell.length_a   1.000
_cell.length_b   1.000
_cell.length_c   1.000
_cell.angle_alpha   90.00
_cell.angle_beta   90.00
_cell.angle_gamma   90.00
#
_symmetry.space_group_name_H-M   'P 1'
#
loop_
_entity.id
_entity.type
_entity.pdbx_description
1 polymer ?
#
loop_
_entity_poly.entity_id
_entity_poly.type
_entity_poly.pdbx_seq_one_letter_code
_entity_poly.pdbx_strand_id
1 'polypeptide(L)'
;MFARKIRVEYELDGQRRACPLKWLDNFSMRNFTNASVFDDTLPVADGLMEIGKKVPLDQLKVAMEDWFRRKMYLSKTAKLIVAEQQRS
;
A
#
# COMPACT_ATOMS: atom_id res chain seq x y z
N MET A 1 13.16 -7.77 -10.41
CA MET A 1 12.24 -8.93 -10.50
C MET A 1 11.20 -8.77 -9.40
N PHE A 2 10.03 -8.24 -9.76
CA PHE A 2 8.89 -8.08 -8.87
C PHE A 2 8.34 -9.48 -8.55
N ALA A 3 8.05 -9.76 -7.28
CA ALA A 3 7.89 -11.15 -6.83
C ALA A 3 6.76 -11.41 -5.84
N ARG A 4 6.28 -10.38 -5.13
CA ARG A 4 5.30 -10.55 -4.05
C ARG A 4 4.07 -9.73 -4.39
N LYS A 5 2.90 -10.39 -4.42
CA LYS A 5 1.60 -9.71 -4.55
C LYS A 5 1.07 -9.43 -3.16
N ILE A 6 0.66 -8.21 -2.93
CA ILE A 6 0.08 -7.77 -1.67
C ILE A 6 -1.30 -7.17 -1.92
N ARG A 7 -2.17 -7.36 -0.94
CA ARG A 7 -3.50 -6.79 -0.89
C ARG A 7 -3.48 -5.61 0.08
N VAL A 8 -3.93 -4.47 -0.40
CA VAL A 8 -3.97 -3.20 0.33
C VAL A 8 -5.42 -2.79 0.50
N GLU A 9 -5.92 -2.93 1.71
CA GLU A 9 -7.29 -2.63 2.07
C GLU A 9 -7.28 -1.65 3.23
N TYR A 10 -8.37 -0.92 3.39
CA TYR A 10 -8.57 -0.07 4.55
C TYR A 10 -9.90 -0.40 5.20
N GLU A 11 -9.91 -0.40 6.52
CA GLU A 11 -11.12 -0.56 7.30
C GLU A 11 -11.60 0.80 7.76
N LEU A 12 -12.81 1.18 7.35
CA LEU A 12 -13.49 2.40 7.76
C LEU A 12 -14.89 2.02 8.23
N ASP A 13 -15.24 2.39 9.46
CA ASP A 13 -16.58 2.14 10.02
C ASP A 13 -16.96 0.65 10.03
N GLY A 14 -15.99 -0.23 10.30
CA GLY A 14 -16.18 -1.69 10.26
C GLY A 14 -16.32 -2.28 8.86
N GLN A 15 -16.23 -1.46 7.81
CA GLN A 15 -16.24 -1.93 6.41
C GLN A 15 -14.82 -1.95 5.85
N ARG A 16 -14.41 -3.11 5.34
CA ARG A 16 -13.15 -3.24 4.60
C ARG A 16 -13.38 -2.87 3.15
N ARG A 17 -12.55 -1.98 2.64
CA ARG A 17 -12.59 -1.47 1.28
C ARG A 17 -11.23 -1.61 0.63
N ALA A 18 -11.21 -1.99 -0.63
CA ALA A 18 -9.99 -2.02 -1.42
C ALA A 18 -9.48 -0.58 -1.63
N CYS A 19 -8.18 -0.34 -1.42
CA CYS A 19 -7.59 0.96 -1.71
C CYS A 19 -7.66 1.22 -3.22
N PRO A 20 -8.25 2.34 -3.67
CA PRO A 20 -8.40 2.59 -5.10
C PRO A 20 -7.03 2.69 -5.79
N LEU A 21 -6.94 2.21 -7.03
CA LEU A 21 -5.71 2.16 -7.81
C LEU A 21 -5.03 3.53 -7.87
N LYS A 22 -5.81 4.59 -7.99
CA LYS A 22 -5.32 5.99 -8.01
C LYS A 22 -4.55 6.39 -6.75
N TRP A 23 -4.89 5.85 -5.58
CA TRP A 23 -4.14 6.12 -4.34
C TRP A 23 -2.81 5.39 -4.34
N LEU A 24 -2.80 4.15 -4.83
CA LEU A 24 -1.60 3.33 -4.96
C LEU A 24 -0.65 3.94 -6.00
N ASP A 25 -1.17 4.34 -7.16
CA ASP A 25 -0.44 5.06 -8.21
C ASP A 25 0.22 6.34 -7.70
N ASN A 26 -0.53 7.17 -6.97
CA ASN A 26 0.00 8.40 -6.40
C ASN A 26 1.02 8.15 -5.25
N PHE A 27 0.96 6.99 -4.61
CA PHE A 27 1.99 6.56 -3.65
C PHE A 27 3.27 6.16 -4.38
N SER A 28 3.17 5.30 -5.39
CA SER A 28 4.32 4.83 -6.18
C SER A 28 5.01 5.93 -7.00
N MET A 29 4.28 6.95 -7.47
CA MET A 29 4.88 8.09 -8.20
C MET A 29 5.72 9.03 -7.31
N ARG A 30 5.57 9.00 -5.99
CA ARG A 30 6.23 9.96 -5.10
C ARG A 30 7.50 9.34 -4.52
N ASN A 31 8.61 10.02 -4.78
CA ASN A 31 9.95 9.79 -4.24
C ASN A 31 10.05 10.11 -2.72
N PHE A 32 9.07 9.66 -1.91
CA PHE A 32 8.80 10.26 -0.61
C PHE A 32 9.57 9.63 0.56
N THR A 33 9.92 8.34 0.47
CA THR A 33 10.47 7.62 1.62
C THR A 33 11.99 7.76 1.79
N ASN A 34 12.69 8.49 0.91
CA ASN A 34 14.17 8.56 0.87
C ASN A 34 14.85 7.18 0.88
N ALA A 35 14.05 6.14 0.62
CA ALA A 35 14.35 4.74 0.73
C ALA A 35 13.93 4.16 -0.61
N SER A 36 14.91 4.05 -1.50
CA SER A 36 14.78 3.50 -2.85
C SER A 36 14.23 2.07 -2.87
N VAL A 37 14.11 1.42 -1.71
CA VAL A 37 13.48 0.11 -1.56
C VAL A 37 12.00 0.14 -1.95
N PHE A 38 11.27 1.23 -1.70
CA PHE A 38 9.84 1.33 -2.01
C PHE A 38 9.56 1.75 -3.47
N ASP A 39 10.61 2.06 -4.23
CA ASP A 39 10.52 2.30 -5.67
C ASP A 39 10.14 1.02 -6.43
N ASP A 40 10.48 -0.14 -5.86
CA ASP A 40 10.11 -1.46 -6.39
C ASP A 40 8.66 -1.84 -6.00
N THR A 41 7.73 -0.88 -6.05
CA THR A 41 6.28 -1.09 -5.83
C THR A 41 5.50 -0.73 -7.09
N LEU A 42 4.65 -1.65 -7.55
CA LEU A 42 3.88 -1.51 -8.78
C LEU A 42 2.39 -1.75 -8.50
N PRO A 43 1.53 -0.73 -8.63
CA PRO A 43 0.09 -0.88 -8.46
C PRO A 43 -0.52 -1.63 -9.66
N VAL A 44 -1.32 -2.67 -9.39
CA VAL A 44 -1.89 -3.55 -10.43
C VAL A 44 -3.38 -3.30 -10.61
N ALA A 45 -4.12 -3.23 -9.52
CA ALA A 45 -5.57 -3.01 -9.51
C ALA A 45 -6.01 -2.39 -8.17
N ASP A 46 -7.29 -2.10 -8.02
CA ASP A 46 -7.86 -1.63 -6.75
C ASP A 46 -7.57 -2.65 -5.63
N GLY A 47 -6.84 -2.18 -4.63
CA GLY A 47 -6.38 -2.94 -3.48
C GLY A 47 -5.36 -4.03 -3.79
N LEU A 48 -4.76 -4.03 -4.99
CA LEU A 48 -3.74 -5.01 -5.38
C LEU A 48 -2.47 -4.31 -5.84
N MET A 49 -1.35 -4.67 -5.21
CA MET A 49 -0.04 -4.10 -5.51
C MET A 49 1.02 -5.19 -5.55
N GLU A 50 1.97 -5.06 -6.45
CA GLU A 50 3.17 -5.89 -6.54
C GLU A 50 4.34 -5.19 -5.89
N ILE A 51 5.13 -5.91 -5.11
CA ILE A 51 6.31 -5.37 -4.44
C ILE A 51 7.53 -6.26 -4.69
N GLY A 52 8.70 -5.63 -4.68
CA GLY A 52 10.00 -6.29 -4.74
C GLY A 52 10.26 -7.18 -3.53
N LYS A 53 11.09 -8.23 -3.71
CA LYS A 53 11.48 -9.14 -2.60
C LYS A 53 12.17 -8.43 -1.44
N LYS A 54 12.82 -7.30 -1.72
CA LYS A 54 13.55 -6.49 -0.74
C LYS A 54 12.65 -5.54 0.05
N VAL A 55 11.38 -5.39 -0.35
CA VAL A 55 10.43 -4.47 0.30
C VAL A 55 9.95 -5.07 1.63
N PRO A 56 10.25 -4.42 2.77
CA PRO A 56 9.75 -4.86 4.06
C PRO A 56 8.27 -4.46 4.20
N LEU A 57 7.39 -5.46 4.31
CA LEU A 57 5.94 -5.29 4.43
C LEU A 57 5.52 -4.42 5.62
N ASP A 58 6.15 -4.62 6.79
CA ASP A 58 5.84 -3.83 7.99
C ASP A 58 6.12 -2.34 7.80
N GLN A 59 7.27 -2.00 7.21
CA GLN A 59 7.61 -0.59 6.97
C GLN A 59 6.76 0.00 5.84
N LEU A 60 6.48 -0.80 4.80
CA LEU A 60 5.60 -0.38 3.70
C LEU A 60 4.22 -0.03 4.23
N LYS A 61 3.63 -0.87 5.09
CA LYS A 61 2.34 -0.61 5.71
C LYS A 61 2.34 0.71 6.48
N VAL A 62 3.35 0.94 7.31
CA VAL A 62 3.47 2.18 8.11
C VAL A 62 3.61 3.40 7.20
N ALA A 63 4.47 3.33 6.18
CA ALA A 63 4.69 4.41 5.23
C ALA A 63 3.44 4.74 4.41
N MET A 64 2.73 3.72 3.92
CA MET A 64 1.46 3.89 3.20
C MET A 64 0.39 4.50 4.09
N GLU A 65 0.28 4.07 5.34
CA GLU A 65 -0.71 4.61 6.28
C GLU A 65 -0.44 6.09 6.59
N ASP A 66 0.81 6.46 6.87
CA ASP A 66 1.21 7.85 7.08
C ASP A 66 0.93 8.71 5.83
N TRP A 67 1.25 8.18 4.64
CA TRP A 67 1.00 8.85 3.38
C TRP A 67 -0.48 9.11 3.12
N PHE A 68 -1.33 8.09 3.30
CA PHE A 68 -2.76 8.24 3.09
C PHE A 68 -3.39 9.19 4.10
N ARG A 69 -2.90 9.22 5.35
CA ARG A 69 -3.30 10.22 6.34
C ARG A 69 -2.89 11.64 5.91
N ARG A 70 -1.65 11.84 5.43
CA ARG A 70 -1.18 13.15 4.92
C ARG A 70 -1.97 13.65 3.72
N LYS A 71 -2.38 12.73 2.83
CA LYS A 71 -3.22 13.04 1.66
C LYS A 71 -4.70 13.17 2.00
N MET A 72 -5.11 12.99 3.26
CA MET A 72 -6.50 12.93 3.71
C MET A 72 -7.34 11.87 2.98
N TYR A 73 -6.68 10.82 2.46
CA TYR A 73 -7.33 9.66 1.87
C TYR A 73 -7.86 8.72 2.96
N LEU A 74 -7.07 8.54 4.01
CA LEU A 74 -7.45 7.71 5.16
C LEU A 74 -7.92 8.59 6.32
N SER A 75 -9.14 8.36 6.79
CA SER A 75 -9.66 9.00 8.00
C SER A 75 -8.84 8.63 9.22
N LYS A 76 -8.83 9.49 10.26
CA LYS A 76 -8.10 9.20 11.51
C LYS A 76 -8.51 7.87 12.14
N THR A 77 -9.78 7.51 12.00
CA THR A 77 -10.41 6.28 12.50
C THR A 77 -10.21 5.07 11.60
N ALA A 78 -9.78 5.27 10.36
CA ALA A 78 -9.54 4.16 9.44
C ALA A 78 -8.16 3.53 9.66
N LYS A 79 -8.09 2.22 9.46
CA LYS A 79 -6.88 1.42 9.60
C LYS A 79 -6.46 0.83 8.26
N LEU A 80 -5.18 0.93 7.94
CA LEU A 80 -4.64 0.29 6.75
C LEU A 80 -4.30 -1.18 7.03
N ILE A 81 -4.73 -2.06 6.14
CA ILE A 81 -4.50 -3.49 6.17
C ILE A 81 -3.69 -3.82 4.93
N VAL A 82 -2.46 -4.26 5.15
CA VAL A 82 -1.59 -4.76 4.08
C VAL A 82 -1.30 -6.21 4.39
N ALA A 83 -1.69 -7.10 3.49
CA ALA A 83 -1.50 -8.54 3.63
C ALA A 83 -0.86 -9.10 2.36
N GLU A 84 0.05 -10.05 2.50
CA GLU A 84 0.57 -10.76 1.34
C GLU A 84 -0.50 -11.70 0.77
N GLN A 85 -0.70 -11.64 -0.54
CA GLN A 85 -1.55 -12.58 -1.24
C GLN A 85 -0.71 -13.82 -1.56
N GLN A 86 -0.61 -14.75 -0.60
CA GLN A 86 -0.01 -16.07 -0.85
C GLN A 86 -0.83 -16.77 -1.95
N ARG A 87 -0.18 -17.04 -3.08
CA ARG A 87 -0.70 -18.00 -4.06
C ARG A 87 -0.52 -19.39 -3.45
N SER A 88 -1.64 -20.03 -3.11
CA SER A 88 -1.74 -21.48 -2.89
C SER A 88 -1.42 -22.24 -4.18
#